data_AF-X1HN75-F1
#
_entry.id   AF-X1HN75-F1
#
_cell.length_a   1.000
_cell.length_b   1.000
_cell.length_c   1.000
_cell.angle_alpha   90.00
_cell.angle_beta   90.00
_cell.angle_gamma   90.00
#
_symmetry.space_group_name_H-M   'P 1'
#
loop_
_entity.id
_entity.type
_entity.pdbx_description
1 polymer ?
#
loop_
_entity_poly.entity_id
_entity_poly.type
_entity_poly.pdbx_seq_one_letter_code
_entity_poly.pdbx_strand_id
1 'polypeptide(L)'
;MKKRLILPSITIGVILVIFVFLANWFHFLNIPSFYGIISALGVSLILFSLFVIIEESEIIKVNKKYNFIFYFSYYSLTIYLVHHLLYFVFFESMNALMSQFAIVLTVVLIGLFLKLIYPKVDGTISIKMIISKLTNKIVMRLERKKDSDK
;
A
#
# COMPACT_ATOMS: atom_id res chain seq x y z
N MET A 1 0.42 10.45 -18.34
CA MET A 1 0.02 9.05 -18.04
C MET A 1 -0.80 8.94 -16.75
N LYS A 2 -0.42 9.62 -15.65
CA LYS A 2 -1.12 9.57 -14.34
C LYS A 2 -2.61 9.95 -14.39
N LYS A 3 -2.99 11.12 -14.95
CA LYS A 3 -4.40 11.54 -15.11
C LYS A 3 -5.37 10.52 -15.75
N ARG A 4 -4.88 9.70 -16.68
CA ARG A 4 -5.72 8.71 -17.39
C ARG A 4 -6.11 7.52 -16.50
N LEU A 5 -5.41 7.31 -15.39
CA LEU A 5 -5.67 6.26 -14.39
C LEU A 5 -6.50 6.76 -13.21
N ILE A 6 -6.51 8.08 -12.94
CA ILE A 6 -7.26 8.69 -11.84
C ILE A 6 -8.76 8.50 -12.06
N LEU A 7 -9.25 8.90 -13.23
CA LEU A 7 -10.69 8.83 -13.53
C LEU A 7 -11.26 7.40 -13.43
N PRO A 8 -10.67 6.36 -14.07
CA PRO A 8 -11.17 5.00 -13.93
C PRO A 8 -11.02 4.44 -12.51
N SER A 9 -9.95 4.80 -11.78
CA SER A 9 -9.78 4.33 -10.40
C SER A 9 -10.83 4.91 -9.46
N ILE A 10 -11.16 6.20 -9.58
CA ILE A 10 -12.23 6.82 -8.78
C ILE A 10 -13.59 6.22 -9.14
N THR A 11 -13.92 6.09 -10.43
CA THR A 11 -15.24 5.57 -10.83
C THR A 11 -15.43 4.13 -10.39
N ILE A 12 -14.45 3.25 -10.62
CA ILE A 12 -14.50 1.86 -10.16
C ILE A 12 -14.57 1.81 -8.64
N GLY A 13 -13.76 2.62 -7.94
CA GLY A 13 -13.76 2.67 -6.48
C GLY A 13 -15.10 3.07 -5.89
N VAL A 14 -15.72 4.13 -6.42
CA VAL A 14 -17.05 4.60 -6.00
C VAL A 14 -18.13 3.56 -6.28
N ILE A 15 -18.11 2.92 -7.46
CA ILE A 15 -19.07 1.86 -7.80
C ILE A 15 -18.97 0.70 -6.81
N LEU A 16 -17.76 0.24 -6.48
CA LEU A 16 -17.56 -0.86 -5.54
C LEU A 16 -18.06 -0.51 -4.14
N VAL A 17 -17.80 0.71 -3.66
CA VAL A 17 -18.28 1.15 -2.34
C VAL A 17 -19.81 1.23 -2.31
N ILE A 18 -20.43 1.84 -3.32
CA ILE A 18 -21.90 1.95 -3.41
C ILE A 18 -22.54 0.56 -3.53
N PHE A 19 -21.96 -0.34 -4.33
CA PHE A 19 -22.44 -1.70 -4.49
C PHE A 19 -22.49 -2.44 -3.14
N VAL A 20 -21.40 -2.39 -2.36
CA VAL A 20 -21.37 -3.07 -1.05
C VAL A 20 -22.34 -2.41 -0.07
N PHE A 21 -22.41 -1.09 -0.08
CA PHE A 21 -23.31 -0.33 0.78
C PHE A 21 -24.79 -0.69 0.55
N LEU A 22 -25.20 -0.83 -0.71
CA LEU A 22 -26.56 -1.25 -1.08
C LEU A 22 -26.81 -2.74 -0.80
N ALA A 23 -25.82 -3.59 -1.04
CA ALA A 23 -25.98 -5.04 -0.91
C ALA A 23 -25.99 -5.50 0.55
N ASN A 24 -25.12 -4.94 1.40
CA ASN A 24 -24.99 -5.38 2.79
C ASN A 24 -24.30 -4.33 3.68
N TRP A 25 -25.09 -3.36 4.16
CA TRP A 25 -24.62 -2.29 5.05
C TRP A 25 -23.85 -2.81 6.29
N PHE A 26 -24.35 -3.85 6.95
CA PHE A 26 -23.76 -4.35 8.20
C PHE A 26 -22.38 -4.99 8.00
N HIS A 27 -22.15 -5.61 6.84
CA HIS A 27 -20.87 -6.23 6.53
C HIS A 27 -19.89 -5.30 5.81
N PHE A 28 -20.28 -4.06 5.51
CA PHE A 28 -19.42 -3.06 4.88
C PHE A 28 -18.09 -2.84 5.62
N LEU A 29 -18.12 -2.94 6.96
CA LEU A 29 -16.95 -2.75 7.84
C LEU A 29 -16.31 -4.08 8.31
N ASN A 30 -16.88 -5.22 7.95
CA ASN A 30 -16.41 -6.53 8.39
C ASN A 30 -15.40 -7.11 7.38
N ILE A 31 -14.13 -6.73 7.53
CA ILE A 31 -13.03 -7.03 6.59
C ILE A 31 -12.90 -8.51 6.19
N PRO A 32 -13.04 -9.52 7.09
CA PRO A 32 -12.94 -10.92 6.67
C PRO A 32 -14.09 -11.41 5.78
N SER A 33 -15.15 -10.61 5.59
CA SER A 33 -16.25 -10.95 4.70
C SER A 33 -15.99 -10.51 3.26
N PHE A 34 -16.60 -11.21 2.29
CA PHE A 34 -16.54 -10.83 0.86
C PHE A 34 -16.89 -9.36 0.63
N TYR A 35 -17.94 -8.88 1.28
CA TYR A 35 -18.38 -7.49 1.24
C TYR A 35 -17.34 -6.52 1.80
N GLY A 36 -16.70 -6.87 2.91
CA GLY A 36 -15.60 -6.09 3.51
C GLY A 36 -14.35 -6.02 2.64
N ILE A 37 -14.00 -7.10 1.94
CA ILE A 37 -12.87 -7.10 0.99
C ILE A 37 -13.18 -6.18 -0.20
N ILE A 38 -14.40 -6.25 -0.76
CA ILE A 38 -14.81 -5.42 -1.88
C ILE A 38 -14.88 -3.94 -1.49
N SER A 39 -15.40 -3.61 -0.30
CA SER A 39 -15.43 -2.22 0.19
C SER A 39 -14.02 -1.68 0.42
N ALA A 40 -13.12 -2.49 1.01
CA ALA A 40 -11.73 -2.12 1.22
C ALA A 40 -10.99 -1.85 -0.10
N LEU A 41 -11.23 -2.67 -1.15
CA LEU A 41 -10.71 -2.43 -2.49
C LEU A 41 -11.23 -1.12 -3.08
N GLY A 42 -12.53 -0.86 -2.95
CA GLY A 42 -13.15 0.38 -3.43
C GLY A 42 -12.58 1.63 -2.76
N VAL A 43 -12.48 1.61 -1.43
CA VAL A 43 -11.87 2.69 -0.63
C VAL A 43 -10.39 2.88 -1.00
N SER A 44 -9.64 1.79 -1.21
CA SER A 44 -8.24 1.86 -1.62
C SER A 44 -8.04 2.55 -2.97
N LEU A 45 -8.91 2.26 -3.96
CA LEU A 45 -8.87 2.90 -5.27
C LEU A 45 -9.20 4.40 -5.21
N ILE A 46 -10.16 4.78 -4.36
CA ILE A 46 -10.50 6.19 -4.11
C ILE A 46 -9.31 6.91 -3.47
N LEU A 47 -8.75 6.36 -2.39
CA LEU A 47 -7.59 6.93 -1.70
C LEU A 47 -6.37 7.05 -2.61
N PHE A 48 -6.07 6.02 -3.38
CA PHE A 48 -4.98 6.04 -4.36
C PHE A 48 -5.13 7.22 -5.32
N SER A 49 -6.33 7.41 -5.87
CA SER A 49 -6.62 8.49 -6.81
C SER A 49 -6.50 9.87 -6.15
N LEU A 50 -6.97 9.99 -4.91
CA LEU A 50 -6.91 11.23 -4.12
C LEU A 50 -5.45 11.63 -3.83
N PHE A 51 -4.58 10.66 -3.49
CA PHE A 51 -3.16 10.91 -3.32
C PHE A 51 -2.46 11.34 -4.61
N VAL A 52 -2.83 10.76 -5.76
CA VAL A 52 -2.28 11.18 -7.06
C VAL A 52 -2.71 12.61 -7.41
N ILE A 53 -3.96 13.01 -7.11
CA ILE A 53 -4.42 14.39 -7.31
C ILE A 53 -3.64 15.36 -6.42
N ILE A 54 -3.40 15.01 -5.14
CA ILE A 54 -2.59 15.82 -4.22
C ILE A 54 -1.16 15.96 -4.73
N GLU A 55 -0.57 14.89 -5.26
CA GLU A 55 0.77 14.91 -5.87
C GLU A 55 0.82 15.84 -7.10
N GLU A 56 -0.19 15.78 -7.98
CA GLU A 56 -0.27 16.62 -9.19
C GLU A 56 -0.59 18.09 -8.88
N SER A 57 -1.32 18.39 -7.81
CA SER A 57 -1.76 19.76 -7.50
C SER A 57 -0.66 20.64 -6.91
N GLU A 58 0.55 20.11 -6.67
CA GLU A 58 1.71 20.79 -6.03
C GLU A 58 1.41 21.50 -4.69
N ILE A 59 0.22 21.29 -4.10
CA ILE A 59 -0.24 21.91 -2.84
C ILE A 59 0.76 21.61 -1.70
N ILE A 60 1.36 20.41 -1.76
CA ILE A 60 2.53 20.05 -0.97
C ILE A 60 3.70 20.08 -1.94
N LYS A 61 4.68 20.99 -1.74
CA LYS A 61 5.95 21.01 -2.49
C LYS A 61 6.75 19.74 -2.19
N VAL A 62 6.32 18.63 -2.76
CA VAL A 62 7.02 17.37 -2.76
C VAL A 62 8.09 17.51 -3.83
N ASN A 63 9.34 17.71 -3.40
CA ASN A 63 10.51 17.85 -4.26
C ASN A 63 10.40 16.88 -5.47
N LYS A 64 10.54 17.37 -6.71
CA LYS A 64 10.31 16.63 -7.97
C LYS A 64 10.98 15.25 -8.07
N LYS A 65 11.94 14.94 -7.19
CA LYS A 65 12.59 13.62 -7.06
C LYS A 65 11.73 12.56 -6.35
N TYR A 66 10.62 12.93 -5.73
CA TYR A 66 9.74 12.02 -4.99
C TYR A 66 8.49 11.70 -5.81
N ASN A 67 8.38 10.48 -6.31
CA ASN A 67 7.24 9.99 -7.08
C ASN A 67 6.38 9.09 -6.18
N PHE A 68 5.28 9.60 -5.64
CA PHE A 68 4.49 8.90 -4.62
C PHE A 68 4.11 7.46 -5.01
N ILE A 69 3.72 7.24 -6.27
CA ILE A 69 3.37 5.91 -6.80
C ILE A 69 4.54 4.93 -6.66
N PHE A 70 5.76 5.39 -6.94
CA PHE A 70 6.96 4.57 -6.81
C PHE A 70 7.16 4.14 -5.35
N TYR A 71 7.05 5.07 -4.40
CA TYR A 71 7.29 4.80 -2.99
C TYR A 71 6.18 3.95 -2.38
N PHE A 72 4.92 4.26 -2.71
CA PHE A 72 3.77 3.46 -2.29
C PHE A 72 3.90 2.01 -2.78
N SER A 73 4.23 1.79 -4.06
CA SER A 73 4.44 0.46 -4.62
C SER A 73 5.68 -0.25 -4.05
N TYR A 74 6.73 0.51 -3.77
CA TYR A 74 7.99 0.00 -3.23
C TYR A 74 7.85 -0.45 -1.77
N TYR A 75 7.00 0.21 -0.99
CA TYR A 75 6.81 -0.07 0.43
C TYR A 75 5.47 -0.72 0.80
N SER A 76 4.56 -0.96 -0.16
CA SER A 76 3.25 -1.56 0.10
C SER A 76 3.34 -2.86 0.89
N LEU A 77 4.28 -3.74 0.55
CA LEU A 77 4.51 -5.00 1.26
C LEU A 77 4.99 -4.77 2.70
N THR A 78 5.89 -3.81 2.91
CA THR A 78 6.38 -3.44 4.24
C THR A 78 5.26 -2.86 5.08
N ILE A 79 4.44 -1.98 4.51
CA ILE A 79 3.26 -1.39 5.18
C ILE A 79 2.27 -2.50 5.55
N TYR A 80 2.00 -3.45 4.65
CA TYR A 80 1.12 -4.59 4.89
C TYR A 80 1.60 -5.47 6.05
N LEU A 81 2.89 -5.84 6.06
CA LEU A 81 3.47 -6.65 7.14
C LEU A 81 3.48 -5.92 8.48
N VAL A 82 3.85 -4.64 8.48
CA VAL A 82 3.83 -3.81 9.70
C VAL A 82 2.39 -3.69 10.22
N HIS A 83 1.41 -3.50 9.33
CA HIS A 83 0.00 -3.46 9.68
C HIS A 83 -0.48 -4.78 10.32
N HIS A 84 -0.05 -5.93 9.81
CA HIS A 84 -0.36 -7.22 10.43
C HIS A 84 0.37 -7.44 11.77
N LEU A 85 1.57 -6.90 11.95
CA LEU A 85 2.24 -6.89 13.25
C LEU A 85 1.51 -6.02 14.27
N LEU A 86 1.01 -4.86 13.84
CA LEU A 86 0.22 -3.95 14.68
C LEU A 86 -1.07 -4.60 15.17
N TYR A 87 -1.68 -5.51 14.40
CA TYR A 87 -2.83 -6.29 14.87
C TYR A 87 -2.54 -7.03 16.17
N PHE A 88 -1.35 -7.60 16.34
CA PHE A 88 -0.96 -8.27 17.59
C PHE A 88 -0.75 -7.29 18.74
N VAL A 89 -0.27 -6.08 18.47
CA VAL A 89 -0.08 -5.04 19.50
C VAL A 89 -1.41 -4.48 20.00
N PHE A 90 -2.42 -4.40 19.12
CA PHE A 90 -3.74 -3.83 19.42
C PHE A 90 -4.85 -4.88 19.55
N PHE A 91 -4.50 -6.15 19.70
CA PHE A 91 -5.44 -7.26 19.75
C PHE A 91 -6.52 -7.03 20.83
N GLU A 92 -7.79 -7.15 20.45
CA GLU A 92 -9.00 -6.92 21.28
C GLU A 92 -9.20 -5.52 21.91
N SER A 93 -8.25 -4.60 21.78
CA SER A 93 -8.34 -3.28 22.42
C SER A 93 -9.15 -2.24 21.65
N MET A 94 -9.42 -2.44 20.36
CA MET A 94 -10.01 -1.42 19.48
C MET A 94 -11.37 -1.82 18.90
N ASN A 95 -12.34 -0.93 19.05
CA ASN A 95 -13.66 -1.03 18.43
C ASN A 95 -13.55 -0.83 16.89
N ALA A 96 -14.44 -1.42 16.09
CA ALA A 96 -14.30 -1.50 14.62
C ALA A 96 -14.20 -0.14 13.91
N LEU A 97 -14.85 0.90 14.44
CA LEU A 97 -14.71 2.28 13.93
C LEU A 97 -13.35 2.89 14.29
N MET A 98 -12.86 2.61 15.49
CA MET A 98 -11.60 3.13 16.01
C MET A 98 -10.41 2.50 15.29
N SER A 99 -10.51 1.21 14.94
CA SER A 99 -9.50 0.51 14.17
C SER A 99 -9.35 1.14 12.78
N GLN A 100 -10.42 1.49 12.08
CA GLN A 100 -10.30 2.13 10.76
C GLN A 100 -9.59 3.49 10.81
N PHE A 101 -9.90 4.33 11.81
CA PHE A 101 -9.17 5.58 12.02
C PHE A 101 -7.69 5.34 12.34
N ALA A 102 -7.40 4.37 13.20
CA ALA A 102 -6.03 4.00 13.54
C ALA A 102 -5.26 3.50 12.31
N ILE A 103 -5.91 2.75 11.41
CA ILE A 103 -5.30 2.25 10.17
C ILE A 103 -4.95 3.42 9.24
N VAL A 104 -5.88 4.33 8.98
CA VAL A 104 -5.63 5.51 8.14
C VAL A 104 -4.49 6.35 8.74
N LEU A 105 -4.55 6.62 10.04
CA LEU A 105 -3.51 7.37 10.74
C LEU A 105 -2.15 6.67 10.65
N THR A 106 -2.11 5.35 10.82
CA THR A 106 -0.87 4.57 10.76
C THR A 106 -0.29 4.56 9.35
N VAL A 107 -1.11 4.41 8.32
CA VAL A 107 -0.67 4.48 6.92
C VAL A 107 -0.09 5.87 6.61
N VAL A 108 -0.73 6.94 7.09
CA VAL A 108 -0.22 8.31 6.92
C VAL A 108 1.10 8.51 7.67
N LEU A 109 1.18 8.09 8.93
CA LEU A 109 2.39 8.19 9.76
C LEU A 109 3.54 7.38 9.17
N ILE A 110 3.27 6.15 8.73
CA ILE A 110 4.25 5.30 8.06
C ILE A 110 4.68 5.97 6.74
N GLY A 111 3.74 6.46 5.92
CA GLY A 111 4.07 7.20 4.70
C GLY A 111 5.00 8.40 4.95
N LEU A 112 4.73 9.19 5.99
CA LEU A 112 5.57 10.31 6.42
C LEU A 112 6.95 9.84 6.94
N PHE A 113 6.98 8.80 7.77
CA PHE A 113 8.20 8.20 8.29
C PHE A 113 9.10 7.70 7.16
N LEU A 114 8.53 7.02 6.17
CA LEU A 114 9.26 6.56 5.01
C LEU A 114 9.74 7.70 4.12
N LYS A 115 8.96 8.79 3.98
CA LYS A 115 9.42 10.01 3.29
C LYS A 115 10.68 10.60 3.95
N LEU A 116 10.78 10.55 5.28
CA LEU A 116 11.95 11.02 6.01
C LEU A 116 13.15 10.06 5.89
N ILE A 117 12.90 8.76 5.90
CA ILE A 117 13.95 7.74 5.84
C ILE A 117 14.50 7.55 4.43
N TYR A 118 13.66 7.63 3.40
CA TYR A 118 14.06 7.35 2.03
C TYR A 118 15.31 8.12 1.56
N PRO A 119 15.44 9.45 1.73
CA PRO A 119 16.65 10.16 1.32
C PRO A 119 17.90 9.75 2.12
N LYS A 120 17.75 9.15 3.30
CA LYS A 120 18.87 8.66 4.13
C LYS A 120 19.29 7.23 3.83
N VAL A 121 18.38 6.42 3.27
CA VAL A 121 18.52 4.96 3.15
C VAL A 121 18.52 4.49 1.68
N ASP A 122 18.20 5.38 0.75
CA ASP A 122 18.33 5.21 -0.70
C ASP A 122 17.77 3.88 -1.23
N GLY A 123 16.51 3.58 -0.88
CA GLY A 123 15.80 2.41 -1.41
C GLY A 123 16.51 1.07 -1.18
N THR A 124 17.30 0.93 -0.12
CA THR A 124 18.00 -0.34 0.18
C THR A 124 17.27 -1.26 1.16
N ILE A 125 16.31 -0.74 1.93
CA ILE A 125 15.71 -1.45 3.09
C ILE A 125 14.30 -2.00 2.83
N SER A 126 13.68 -1.84 1.64
CA SER A 126 12.38 -2.52 1.46
C SER A 126 12.53 -4.03 1.47
N ILE A 127 11.52 -4.70 2.02
CA ILE A 127 11.41 -6.15 2.01
C ILE A 127 11.45 -6.68 0.57
N LYS A 128 10.80 -5.98 -0.37
CA LYS A 128 10.79 -6.32 -1.79
C LYS A 128 12.21 -6.30 -2.40
N MET A 129 13.03 -5.32 -2.03
CA MET A 129 14.43 -5.22 -2.47
C MET A 129 15.32 -6.30 -1.84
N ILE A 130 15.10 -6.59 -0.55
CA ILE A 130 15.80 -7.67 0.16
C ILE A 130 15.52 -9.01 -0.52
N ILE A 131 14.25 -9.31 -0.79
CA ILE A 131 13.82 -10.51 -1.53
C ILE A 131 14.49 -10.54 -2.90
N SER A 132 14.42 -9.44 -3.67
CA SER A 132 15.03 -9.37 -5.00
C SER A 132 16.54 -9.64 -4.98
N LYS A 133 17.29 -9.06 -4.03
CA LYS A 133 18.72 -9.33 -3.85
C LYS A 133 19.01 -10.78 -3.47
N LEU A 134 18.20 -11.36 -2.57
CA LEU A 134 18.31 -12.76 -2.16
C LEU A 134 18.07 -13.70 -3.34
N THR A 135 16.99 -13.50 -4.08
CA THR A 135 16.66 -14.27 -5.29
C THR A 135 17.80 -14.19 -6.30
N ASN A 136 18.30 -12.99 -6.59
CA ASN A 136 19.39 -12.82 -7.56
C ASN A 136 20.68 -13.54 -7.11
N LYS A 137 20.99 -13.53 -5.81
CA LYS A 137 22.13 -14.26 -5.25
C LYS A 137 21.99 -15.78 -5.38
N ILE A 138 20.77 -16.30 -5.25
CA ILE A 138 20.47 -17.73 -5.45
C ILE A 138 20.60 -18.09 -6.94
N VAL A 139 20.02 -17.29 -7.83
CA VAL A 139 20.07 -17.51 -9.28
C VAL A 139 21.52 -17.52 -9.77
N MET A 140 22.33 -16.52 -9.41
CA MET A 140 23.75 -16.49 -9.80
C MET A 140 24.55 -17.69 -9.27
N ARG A 141 24.19 -18.23 -8.10
CA ARG A 141 24.84 -19.45 -7.57
C ARG A 141 24.44 -20.70 -8.37
N LEU A 142 23.19 -20.77 -8.83
CA LEU A 142 22.70 -21.87 -9.66
C LEU A 142 23.32 -21.83 -11.06
N GLU A 143 23.41 -20.64 -11.67
CA GLU A 143 24.05 -20.44 -12.98
C GLU A 143 25.54 -20.79 -12.94
N ARG A 144 26.28 -20.34 -11.92
CA ARG A 144 27.70 -20.72 -11.76
C ARG A 144 27.91 -22.21 -11.56
N LYS A 145 27.00 -22.91 -10.86
CA LYS A 145 27.07 -24.37 -10.76
C LYS A 145 26.82 -25.04 -12.11
N LYS A 146 25.81 -24.57 -12.85
CA LYS A 146 25.47 -25.11 -14.17
C LYS A 146 26.58 -24.93 -15.21
N ASP A 147 27.34 -23.84 -15.14
CA ASP A 147 28.50 -23.61 -16.01
C ASP A 147 29.76 -24.36 -15.55
N SER A 148 29.84 -24.77 -14.28
CA SER A 148 30.94 -25.59 -13.75
C SER A 148 30.74 -27.10 -13.99
N ASP A 149 29.51 -27.54 -14.27
CA ASP A 149 29.14 -28.93 -14.56
C ASP A 149 29.07 -29.22 -16.08
N LYS A 150 29.48 -28.26 -16.93
CA LYS A 150 29.64 -28.39 -18.39
C LYS A 150 31.11 -28.53 -18.78
#